data_AF-A0A8K1CRF0-F1
#
_entry.id   AF-A0A8K1CRF0-F1
#
_cell.length_a   1.000
_cell.length_b   1.000
_cell.length_c   1.000
_cell.angle_alpha   90.00
_cell.angle_beta   90.00
_cell.angle_gamma   90.00
#
_symmetry.space_group_name_H-M   'P 1'
#
loop_
_entity.id
_entity.type
_entity.pdbx_description
1 polymer ?
#
loop_
_entity_poly.entity_id
_entity_poly.type
_entity_poly.pdbx_seq_one_letter_code
_entity_poly.pdbx_strand_id
1 'polypeptide(L)'
;MQRYTAYAKFPSGPTTKFFVGSPSSYLYYDTARPIPQQNGVDVSSTVCTTNDACTFRYVTPSGCSGFNDWKYGLDARPASAPGNAATLRARYIAADVTYMAGSQDTGSADGSCGANVQGSGRLQCALTYAAYDRKYLATAKNRQVVITKSAHDEVCVTKTPAVAQVYLS
;
A
#
# COMPACT_ATOMS: atom_id res chain seq x y z
N MET A 1 1.69 -6.30 -16.98
CA MET A 1 1.33 -5.76 -15.65
C MET A 1 1.69 -6.80 -14.60
N GLN A 2 2.63 -6.51 -13.70
CA GLN A 2 3.00 -7.45 -12.64
C GLN A 2 2.14 -7.15 -11.40
N ARG A 3 1.38 -8.16 -10.95
CA ARG A 3 0.34 -8.00 -9.92
C ARG A 3 0.86 -7.73 -8.50
N TYR A 4 2.16 -7.91 -8.26
CA TYR A 4 2.76 -7.77 -6.95
C TYR A 4 4.18 -7.19 -7.04
N THR A 5 4.36 -5.97 -6.55
CA THR A 5 5.65 -5.25 -6.57
C THR A 5 6.74 -5.98 -5.77
N ALA A 6 6.37 -6.67 -4.70
CA ALA A 6 7.28 -7.47 -3.89
C ALA A 6 8.03 -8.56 -4.69
N TYR A 7 7.43 -9.02 -5.80
CA TYR A 7 7.95 -10.11 -6.63
C TYR A 7 8.46 -9.62 -7.98
N ALA A 8 8.54 -8.31 -8.18
CA ALA A 8 9.13 -7.77 -9.39
C ALA A 8 10.55 -8.29 -9.57
N LYS A 9 10.84 -8.84 -10.76
CA LYS A 9 12.23 -9.07 -11.17
C LYS A 9 12.83 -7.70 -11.41
N PHE A 10 13.87 -7.34 -10.67
CA PHE A 10 14.63 -6.11 -10.88
C PHE A 10 15.60 -6.38 -12.03
N PRO A 11 15.37 -5.86 -13.26
CA PRO A 11 16.34 -6.01 -14.32
C PRO A 11 17.64 -5.27 -13.95
N SER A 12 18.79 -5.84 -14.33
CA SER A 12 20.04 -5.09 -14.38
C SER A 12 19.97 -4.11 -15.55
N GLY A 13 20.03 -2.81 -15.29
CA GLY A 13 19.79 -1.78 -16.31
C GLY A 13 19.34 -0.45 -15.70
N PRO A 14 18.65 0.44 -16.45
CA PRO A 14 18.23 1.75 -15.95
C PRO A 14 17.37 1.63 -14.67
N THR A 15 17.40 2.67 -13.84
CA THR A 15 16.65 2.76 -12.58
C THR A 15 15.18 2.39 -12.83
N THR A 16 14.75 1.26 -12.26
CA THR A 16 13.37 0.78 -12.44
C THR A 16 12.46 1.42 -11.39
N LYS A 17 11.44 2.15 -11.86
CA LYS A 17 10.38 2.70 -11.04
C LYS A 17 9.17 1.79 -11.00
N PHE A 18 8.61 1.59 -9.82
CA PHE A 18 7.42 0.79 -9.58
C PHE A 18 6.25 1.66 -9.20
N PHE A 19 5.11 1.38 -9.82
CA PHE A 19 3.87 2.10 -9.63
C PHE A 19 2.82 1.15 -9.09
N VAL A 20 2.23 1.47 -7.94
CA VAL A 20 1.16 0.68 -7.30
C VAL A 20 -0.11 1.50 -7.34
N GLY A 21 -0.98 1.19 -8.31
CA GLY A 21 -2.26 1.87 -8.50
C GLY A 21 -3.40 1.16 -7.77
N SER A 22 -3.94 1.79 -6.72
CA SER A 22 -5.18 1.42 -6.02
C SER A 22 -5.52 -0.09 -5.95
N PRO A 23 -4.64 -0.99 -5.49
CA PRO A 23 -5.05 -2.38 -5.29
C PRO A 23 -6.06 -2.46 -4.13
N SER A 24 -6.97 -3.43 -4.20
CA SER A 24 -7.92 -3.70 -3.10
C SER A 24 -7.23 -4.12 -1.78
N SER A 25 -5.95 -4.49 -1.85
CA SER A 25 -5.10 -4.81 -0.68
C SER A 25 -3.62 -4.70 -1.03
N TYR A 26 -2.81 -4.47 -0.01
CA TYR A 26 -1.36 -4.42 -0.03
C TYR A 26 -0.78 -5.58 0.78
N LEU A 27 0.44 -6.00 0.40
CA LEU A 27 1.23 -6.98 1.13
C LEU A 27 2.01 -6.28 2.25
N TYR A 28 1.70 -6.62 3.50
CA TYR A 28 2.49 -6.19 4.66
C TYR A 28 3.64 -7.18 4.93
N TYR A 29 4.75 -6.68 5.48
CA TYR A 29 5.95 -7.50 5.76
C TYR A 29 6.05 -7.96 7.22
N ASP A 30 5.08 -7.56 8.04
CA ASP A 30 4.89 -7.98 9.42
C ASP A 30 3.39 -7.86 9.79
N THR A 31 3.06 -8.10 11.06
CA THR A 31 1.68 -8.10 11.55
C THR A 31 1.14 -6.71 11.91
N ALA A 32 1.94 -5.64 11.79
CA ALA A 32 1.49 -4.30 12.12
C ALA A 32 0.50 -3.80 11.06
N ARG A 33 -0.65 -3.28 11.52
CA ARG A 33 -1.65 -2.61 10.71
C ARG A 33 -1.89 -1.20 11.26
N PRO A 34 -1.86 -0.16 10.42
CA PRO A 34 -2.14 1.21 10.82
C PRO A 34 -3.62 1.37 11.19
N ILE A 35 -3.87 1.97 12.36
CA ILE A 35 -5.19 2.46 12.77
C ILE A 35 -5.15 3.99 12.73
N PRO A 36 -6.02 4.63 11.94
CA PRO A 36 -6.00 6.08 11.78
C PRO A 36 -6.49 6.79 13.03
N GLN A 37 -5.85 7.92 13.33
CA GLN A 37 -6.14 8.75 14.48
C GLN A 37 -6.21 10.23 14.14
N GLN A 38 -7.11 10.95 14.80
CA GLN A 38 -7.12 12.41 14.87
C GLN A 38 -7.02 12.85 16.33
N ASN A 39 -6.10 13.76 16.63
CA ASN A 39 -5.83 14.23 18.00
C ASN A 39 -5.59 13.07 19.00
N GLY A 40 -4.94 11.99 18.55
CA GLY A 40 -4.64 10.80 19.35
C GLY A 40 -5.83 9.85 19.56
N VAL A 41 -6.99 10.11 18.96
CA VAL A 41 -8.20 9.29 19.06
C VAL A 41 -8.40 8.51 17.76
N ASP A 42 -8.72 7.22 17.88
CA ASP A 42 -9.04 6.38 16.72
C ASP A 42 -10.26 6.91 15.97
N VAL A 43 -10.16 6.96 14.64
CA VAL A 43 -11.23 7.41 13.75
C VAL A 43 -11.51 6.36 12.67
N SER A 44 -12.63 6.50 11.97
CA SER A 44 -12.88 5.73 10.75
C SER A 44 -11.81 6.05 9.70
N SER A 45 -11.35 5.04 8.94
CA SER A 45 -10.42 5.26 7.84
C SER A 45 -10.95 6.21 6.77
N THR A 46 -12.28 6.32 6.63
CA THR A 46 -12.92 7.25 5.69
C THR A 46 -12.63 8.73 5.98
N VAL A 47 -12.21 9.06 7.20
CA VAL A 47 -11.76 10.41 7.57
C VAL A 47 -10.43 10.76 6.89
N CYS A 48 -9.60 9.76 6.60
CA CYS A 48 -8.31 9.95 5.94
C CYS A 48 -8.50 10.07 4.43
N THR A 49 -8.47 11.30 3.94
CA THR A 49 -8.67 11.63 2.52
C THR A 49 -7.40 12.17 1.85
N THR A 50 -6.39 12.55 2.65
CA THR A 50 -5.08 13.03 2.19
C THR A 50 -3.95 12.39 3.01
N ASN A 51 -2.69 12.53 2.57
CA ASN A 51 -1.53 11.96 3.26
C ASN A 51 -1.37 12.43 4.72
N ASP A 52 -1.88 13.61 5.05
CA ASP A 52 -1.70 14.27 6.34
C ASP A 52 -3.02 14.43 7.13
N ALA A 53 -4.14 13.92 6.61
CA ALA A 53 -5.45 14.01 7.27
C ALA A 53 -5.51 13.24 8.61
N CYS A 54 -4.63 12.26 8.78
CA CYS A 54 -4.61 11.34 9.91
C CYS A 54 -3.17 11.08 10.37
N THR A 55 -3.02 10.86 11.67
CA THR A 55 -1.88 10.14 12.24
C THR A 55 -2.23 8.67 12.38
N PHE A 56 -1.26 7.81 12.72
CA PHE A 56 -1.49 6.37 12.80
C PHE A 56 -0.80 5.76 14.02
N ARG A 57 -1.56 4.96 14.77
CA ARG A 57 -0.99 3.94 15.67
C ARG A 57 -0.94 2.60 14.96
N TYR A 58 -0.11 1.67 15.45
CA TYR A 58 0.10 0.38 14.79
C TYR A 58 -0.28 -0.75 15.73
N VAL A 59 -1.08 -1.69 15.22
CA VAL A 59 -1.58 -2.83 16.00
C VAL A 59 -1.42 -4.13 15.24
N THR A 60 -1.44 -5.24 15.96
CA THR A 60 -1.80 -6.53 15.38
C THR A 60 -3.33 -6.69 15.50
N PRO A 61 -4.09 -6.76 14.39
CA PRO A 61 -5.54 -6.91 14.45
C PRO A 61 -5.98 -8.13 15.25
N SER A 62 -6.94 -7.93 16.14
CA SER A 62 -7.68 -9.00 16.82
C SER A 62 -9.01 -9.27 16.12
N GLY A 63 -9.50 -10.52 16.17
CA GLY A 63 -10.81 -10.89 15.59
C GLY A 63 -10.81 -11.09 14.07
N CYS A 64 -9.64 -11.10 13.44
CA CYS A 64 -9.46 -11.31 12.00
C CYS A 64 -8.47 -12.44 11.75
N SER A 65 -8.91 -13.70 11.87
CA SER A 65 -8.03 -14.85 11.56
C SER A 65 -7.59 -14.78 10.09
N GLY A 66 -6.30 -14.97 9.84
CA GLY A 66 -5.73 -14.93 8.48
C GLY A 66 -5.49 -13.53 7.92
N PHE A 67 -5.57 -12.45 8.73
CA PHE A 67 -5.26 -11.09 8.26
C PHE A 67 -3.82 -10.92 7.74
N ASN A 68 -2.93 -11.84 8.13
CA ASN A 68 -1.53 -11.87 7.73
C ASN A 68 -1.20 -13.01 6.76
N ASP A 69 -2.21 -13.80 6.36
CA ASP A 69 -2.04 -14.81 5.33
C ASP A 69 -1.79 -14.14 3.99
N TRP A 70 -1.13 -14.88 3.10
CA TRP A 70 -1.01 -14.51 1.71
C TRP A 70 -2.41 -14.26 1.11
N LYS A 71 -2.68 -13.13 0.45
CA LYS A 71 -1.77 -12.10 -0.10
C LYS A 71 -1.65 -10.81 0.74
N TYR A 72 -2.22 -10.79 1.95
CA TYR A 72 -2.28 -9.61 2.84
C TYR A 72 -1.03 -9.48 3.71
N GLY A 73 -0.39 -10.61 4.00
CA GLY A 73 0.89 -10.70 4.69
C GLY A 73 1.73 -11.89 4.22
N LEU A 74 2.69 -12.30 5.05
CA LEU A 74 3.69 -13.31 4.71
C LEU A 74 3.43 -14.69 5.32
N ASP A 75 2.33 -14.87 6.02
CA ASP A 75 1.88 -16.17 6.53
C ASP A 75 1.22 -16.98 5.42
N ALA A 76 1.15 -18.30 5.59
CA ALA A 76 0.52 -19.24 4.66
C ALA A 76 0.91 -19.04 3.17
N ARG A 77 2.14 -18.56 2.90
CA ARG A 77 2.61 -18.30 1.53
C ARG A 77 2.63 -19.59 0.70
N PRO A 78 2.16 -19.56 -0.55
CA PRO A 78 2.28 -20.70 -1.45
C PRO A 78 3.74 -21.13 -1.58
N ALA A 79 4.01 -22.44 -1.67
CA ALA A 79 5.37 -22.96 -1.87
C ALA A 79 6.04 -22.42 -3.15
N SER A 80 5.24 -22.00 -4.13
CA SER A 80 5.70 -21.35 -5.36
C SER A 80 6.03 -19.86 -5.21
N ALA A 81 5.71 -19.22 -4.08
CA ALA A 81 6.02 -17.82 -3.84
C ALA A 81 7.55 -17.65 -3.68
N PRO A 82 8.21 -16.88 -4.55
CA PRO A 82 9.67 -16.84 -4.55
C PRO A 82 10.22 -16.00 -3.40
N GLY A 83 11.36 -16.41 -2.86
CA GLY A 83 12.11 -15.66 -1.85
C GLY A 83 11.60 -15.81 -0.41
N ASN A 84 12.51 -15.69 0.54
CA ASN A 84 12.15 -15.60 1.96
C ASN A 84 11.67 -14.19 2.32
N ALA A 85 10.99 -14.07 3.46
CA ALA A 85 10.41 -12.81 3.95
C ALA A 85 11.42 -11.66 4.02
N ALA A 86 12.61 -11.92 4.58
CA ALA A 86 13.65 -10.91 4.76
C ALA A 86 14.18 -10.38 3.42
N THR A 87 14.42 -11.26 2.44
CA THR A 87 14.86 -10.87 1.10
C THR A 87 13.80 -10.06 0.37
N LEU A 88 12.52 -10.46 0.45
CA LEU A 88 11.42 -9.70 -0.16
C LEU A 88 11.32 -8.29 0.46
N ARG A 89 11.41 -8.20 1.78
CA ARG A 89 11.39 -6.92 2.51
C ARG A 89 12.54 -6.02 2.09
N ALA A 90 13.77 -6.55 2.07
CA ALA A 90 14.96 -5.78 1.68
C ALA A 90 14.86 -5.25 0.24
N ARG A 91 14.37 -6.06 -0.69
CA ARG A 91 14.12 -5.65 -2.08
C ARG A 91 13.10 -4.51 -2.17
N TYR A 92 12.01 -4.59 -1.41
CA TYR A 92 10.98 -3.56 -1.41
C TYR A 92 11.46 -2.22 -0.84
N ILE A 93 12.29 -2.27 0.21
CA ILE A 93 12.94 -1.09 0.79
C ILE A 93 13.85 -0.43 -0.25
N ALA A 94 14.63 -1.22 -0.99
CA ALA A 94 15.54 -0.73 -2.02
C ALA A 94 14.83 -0.15 -3.26
N ALA A 95 13.67 -0.69 -3.63
CA ALA A 95 12.92 -0.30 -4.83
C ALA A 95 12.55 1.20 -4.88
N ASP A 96 12.36 1.77 -6.07
CA ASP A 96 11.71 3.07 -6.21
C ASP A 96 10.21 2.84 -6.41
N VAL A 97 9.37 3.19 -5.42
CA VAL A 97 7.94 2.84 -5.39
C VAL A 97 7.12 4.11 -5.23
N THR A 98 6.16 4.31 -6.12
CA THR A 98 5.11 5.32 -6.01
C THR A 98 3.75 4.65 -5.82
N TYR A 99 3.02 5.08 -4.79
CA TYR A 99 1.62 4.73 -4.57
C TYR A 99 0.73 5.74 -5.26
N MET A 100 -0.33 5.27 -5.92
CA MET A 100 -1.29 6.17 -6.57
C MET A 100 -2.70 5.70 -6.28
N ALA A 101 -3.58 6.65 -5.95
CA ALA A 101 -4.99 6.35 -5.71
C ALA A 101 -5.91 7.48 -6.15
N GLY A 102 -7.09 7.11 -6.63
CA GLY A 102 -8.16 8.06 -6.94
C GLY A 102 -8.85 8.55 -5.66
N SER A 103 -9.09 9.86 -5.54
CA SER A 103 -9.80 10.46 -4.41
C SER A 103 -11.25 10.00 -4.28
N GLN A 104 -11.83 9.46 -5.36
CA GLN A 104 -13.18 8.90 -5.40
C GLN A 104 -13.18 7.36 -5.35
N ASP A 105 -12.00 6.72 -5.30
CA ASP A 105 -11.85 5.27 -5.26
C ASP A 105 -12.00 4.71 -3.83
N THR A 106 -13.23 4.85 -3.33
CA THR A 106 -13.62 4.50 -1.94
C THR A 106 -14.17 3.08 -1.82
N GLY A 107 -14.34 2.37 -2.93
CA GLY A 107 -14.74 0.96 -2.94
C GLY A 107 -13.53 0.01 -2.92
N SER A 108 -13.80 -1.26 -2.60
CA SER A 108 -12.85 -2.37 -2.74
C SER A 108 -13.56 -3.56 -3.35
N ALA A 109 -12.88 -4.29 -4.24
CA ALA A 109 -13.38 -5.57 -4.77
C ALA A 109 -13.07 -6.76 -3.84
N ASP A 110 -12.22 -6.57 -2.83
CA ASP A 110 -11.84 -7.58 -1.86
C ASP A 110 -12.42 -7.18 -0.51
N GLY A 111 -13.54 -7.81 -0.14
CA GLY A 111 -14.24 -7.59 1.13
C GLY A 111 -13.83 -8.55 2.23
N SER A 112 -12.74 -9.31 2.05
CA SER A 112 -12.23 -10.22 3.09
C SER A 112 -11.74 -9.43 4.30
N CYS A 113 -11.74 -10.09 5.45
CA CYS A 113 -11.26 -9.47 6.68
C CYS A 113 -9.80 -8.98 6.54
N GLY A 114 -8.92 -9.77 5.91
CA GLY A 114 -7.52 -9.40 5.69
C GLY A 114 -7.29 -8.19 4.79
N ALA A 115 -8.21 -7.93 3.85
CA ALA A 115 -8.23 -6.68 3.09
C ALA A 115 -8.77 -5.52 3.94
N ASN A 116 -9.89 -5.74 4.64
CA ASN A 116 -10.60 -4.68 5.38
C ASN A 116 -9.80 -4.12 6.56
N VAL A 117 -8.90 -4.90 7.18
CA VAL A 117 -7.99 -4.36 8.22
C VAL A 117 -6.98 -3.35 7.68
N GLN A 118 -6.91 -3.17 6.36
CA GLN A 118 -6.04 -2.19 5.71
C GLN A 118 -6.78 -0.88 5.39
N GLY A 119 -8.11 -0.89 5.36
CA GLY A 119 -8.92 0.28 5.05
C GLY A 119 -10.27 -0.09 4.44
N SER A 120 -11.21 0.84 4.49
CA SER A 120 -12.58 0.68 3.97
C SER A 120 -12.69 0.70 2.43
N GLY A 121 -11.64 1.15 1.74
CA GLY A 121 -11.61 1.39 0.30
C GLY A 121 -10.18 1.56 -0.20
N ARG A 122 -9.97 1.53 -1.52
CA ARG A 122 -8.61 1.54 -2.10
C ARG A 122 -7.81 2.80 -1.76
N LEU A 123 -8.43 3.98 -1.73
CA LEU A 123 -7.78 5.19 -1.23
C LEU A 123 -7.30 5.02 0.22
N GLN A 124 -8.16 4.49 1.09
CA GLN A 124 -7.81 4.27 2.49
C GLN A 124 -6.70 3.24 2.65
N CYS A 125 -6.75 2.13 1.89
CA CYS A 125 -5.69 1.13 1.86
C CYS A 125 -4.35 1.72 1.40
N ALA A 126 -4.37 2.63 0.40
CA ALA A 126 -3.15 3.29 -0.06
C ALA A 126 -2.56 4.22 1.00
N LEU A 127 -3.41 5.02 1.66
CA LEU A 127 -2.99 5.97 2.69
C LEU A 127 -2.42 5.27 3.93
N THR A 128 -3.09 4.21 4.40
CA THR A 128 -2.60 3.40 5.53
C THR A 128 -1.29 2.70 5.17
N TYR A 129 -1.21 2.09 3.98
CA TYR A 129 0.01 1.41 3.55
C TYR A 129 1.20 2.37 3.40
N ALA A 130 0.98 3.57 2.86
CA ALA A 130 2.01 4.59 2.78
C ALA A 130 2.50 5.02 4.19
N ALA A 131 1.61 5.12 5.18
CA ALA A 131 2.02 5.38 6.56
C ALA A 131 2.88 4.23 7.13
N TYR A 132 2.49 2.98 6.90
CA TYR A 132 3.28 1.80 7.26
C TYR A 132 4.66 1.79 6.59
N ASP A 133 4.75 2.09 5.29
CA ASP A 133 6.01 2.16 4.56
C ASP A 133 6.97 3.19 5.18
N ARG A 134 6.47 4.41 5.43
CA ARG A 134 7.25 5.47 6.07
C ARG A 134 7.73 5.09 7.46
N LYS A 135 6.93 4.32 8.21
CA LYS A 135 7.29 3.92 9.58
C LYS A 135 8.27 2.76 9.62
N TYR A 136 8.10 1.75 8.77
CA TYR A 136 8.78 0.45 8.94
C TYR A 136 9.64 0.02 7.76
N LEU A 137 9.37 0.50 6.54
CA LEU A 137 10.07 0.03 5.35
C LEU A 137 11.15 1.01 4.90
N ALA A 138 10.76 2.08 4.22
CA ALA A 138 11.68 3.00 3.57
C ALA A 138 11.54 4.40 4.17
N THR A 139 11.75 4.52 5.48
CA THR A 139 11.58 5.77 6.25
C THR A 139 12.27 6.97 5.59
N ALA A 140 13.52 6.81 5.15
CA ALA A 140 14.28 7.88 4.50
C ALA A 140 13.69 8.32 3.14
N LYS A 141 12.90 7.48 2.47
CA LYS A 141 12.24 7.80 1.19
C LYS A 141 10.92 8.55 1.37
N ASN A 142 10.35 8.55 2.58
CA ASN A 142 9.13 9.28 2.93
C ASN A 142 7.99 9.11 1.89
N ARG A 143 7.75 7.88 1.42
CA ARG A 143 6.82 7.62 0.30
C ARG A 143 5.39 8.05 0.65
N GLN A 144 4.77 8.79 -0.25
CA GLN A 144 3.40 9.30 -0.13
C GLN A 144 2.52 8.73 -1.25
N VAL A 145 1.20 8.85 -1.08
CA VAL A 145 0.24 8.53 -2.13
C VAL A 145 0.06 9.74 -3.04
N VAL A 146 0.21 9.54 -4.34
CA VAL A 146 -0.24 10.50 -5.35
C VAL A 146 -1.74 10.34 -5.51
N ILE A 147 -2.47 11.34 -5.05
CA ILE A 147 -3.94 11.32 -5.06
C ILE A 147 -4.44 12.03 -6.32
N THR A 148 -5.16 11.30 -7.17
CA THR A 148 -5.73 11.84 -8.41
C THR A 148 -7.23 12.10 -8.23
N LYS A 149 -7.81 13.06 -8.97
CA LYS A 149 -9.27 13.28 -8.98
C LYS A 149 -9.97 12.23 -9.85
N SER A 150 -9.90 10.97 -9.42
CA SER A 150 -10.33 9.80 -10.19
C SER A 150 -11.12 8.83 -9.31
N ALA A 151 -11.99 8.04 -9.94
CA ALA A 151 -12.54 6.81 -9.37
C ALA A 151 -11.59 5.62 -9.62
N HIS A 152 -12.09 4.38 -9.63
CA HIS A 152 -11.28 3.19 -9.93
C HIS A 152 -10.97 3.05 -11.43
N ASP A 153 -10.13 3.94 -11.94
CA ASP A 153 -9.71 3.96 -13.34
C ASP A 153 -8.18 3.99 -13.42
N GLU A 154 -7.59 2.86 -13.80
CA GLU A 154 -6.14 2.70 -13.91
C GLU A 154 -5.51 3.65 -14.94
N VAL A 155 -6.24 4.02 -16.00
CA VAL A 155 -5.78 4.96 -17.02
C VAL A 155 -5.80 6.37 -16.46
N CYS A 156 -6.85 6.74 -15.73
CA CYS A 156 -6.96 8.04 -15.09
C CYS A 156 -5.87 8.21 -14.01
N VAL A 157 -5.68 7.20 -13.16
CA VAL A 157 -4.63 7.20 -12.14
C VAL A 157 -3.24 7.33 -12.77
N THR A 158 -2.96 6.64 -13.88
CA THR A 158 -1.61 6.65 -14.50
C THR A 158 -1.35 7.80 -15.47
N LYS A 159 -2.38 8.45 -16.04
CA LYS A 159 -2.20 9.52 -17.07
C LYS A 159 -2.44 10.94 -16.58
N THR A 160 -2.66 11.16 -15.28
CA THR A 160 -2.80 12.53 -14.75
C THR A 160 -1.47 13.30 -14.78
N PRO A 161 -1.49 14.65 -14.89
CA PRO A 161 -0.28 15.48 -14.82
C PRO A 161 0.53 15.27 -13.52
N ALA A 162 -0.15 14.98 -12.41
CA ALA A 162 0.48 14.66 -11.13
C ALA A 162 1.36 13.41 -11.21
N VAL A 163 0.97 12.43 -12.02
CA VAL A 163 1.75 11.20 -12.24
C VAL A 163 2.78 11.37 -13.36
N ALA A 164 2.50 12.22 -14.35
CA ALA A 164 3.49 12.61 -15.36
C ALA A 164 4.76 13.21 -14.73
N GLN A 165 4.63 14.02 -13.67
CA GLN A 165 5.78 14.54 -12.93
C GLN A 165 6.57 13.46 -12.18
N VAL A 166 5.92 12.38 -11.73
CA VAL A 166 6.60 11.22 -11.13
C VAL A 166 7.36 10.40 -12.17
N TYR A 167 6.83 10.26 -13.37
CA TYR A 167 7.55 9.58 -14.45
C TYR A 167 8.84 10.31 -14.86
N LEU A 168 8.86 11.64 -14.77
CA LEU A 168 9.93 12.50 -15.30
C LEU A 168 10.98 12.96 -14.26
N SER A 169 10.75 12.75 -12.97
CA SER A 169 11.71 13.05 -11.88
C SER A 169 12.80 12.00 -11.70
#